data_AF-A0A2H2ZK45-F1
#
_entry.id   AF-A0A2H2ZK45-F1
#
_cell.length_a   1.000
_cell.length_b   1.000
_cell.length_c   1.000
_cell.angle_alpha   90.00
_cell.angle_beta   90.00
_cell.angle_gamma   90.00
#
_symmetry.space_group_name_H-M   'P 1'
#
loop_
_entity.id
_entity.type
_entity.pdbx_description
1 polymer ?
#
loop_
_entity_poly.entity_id
_entity_poly.type
_entity_poly.pdbx_seq_one_letter_code
_entity_poly.pdbx_strand_id
1 'polypeptide(L)'
;MDQTISTKGPPPPPPPQKSRRSKKGCYTCRIKKVKCDEVRPRCERCVRLRRLCDYEPKMKHNDLLAISRGYMLALESSKSLPTWAQRAALTRALALPTWLPEFSSSASSLNLTSADHEAIRYFRTTFARIHHTKNPDYSLFSIIFTLAQDEPMVMHALLALGGHEIEFRRSSSTLDGSDGSCQLVGRDGNKWTPVQHYSAALGLLADAIGNADDGRQLELDPICAVLYLMLVYEQKYGDGTCSGLSNHLAGAALIVKHRCQRLSDQIAKRGWQGTPVLARIQPQDQSEEPGLSLFVIRLLVWIALCDATAASFGLGGQFNSELKDIMGPEDASSISGFDVLHRYSNSLYRSMWGEAYPQVEMLDDVENRDIFAFLCASMQLRSMVADLAKLGADELKLRLPAVEAAFRQVDLRYGELLEVASDLSLSTDNSHRLVANIRAFIPIYHAAKLELLRALRRNGITAKMEIVPEAHIAAIVDLAIQADKHQGVEGTIRVAWPLFVVALETNSVVHQRWILSRFQAMSSYSRNLERAHRFLKEHLGMPLEKREDWLQSCSLANGEIFVI
;
A
#
# COMPACT_ATOMS: atom_id res chain seq x y z
N MET A 1 -34.87 -102.60 1.38
CA MET A 1 -35.55 -101.66 0.46
C MET A 1 -35.01 -100.27 0.74
N ASP A 2 -34.48 -99.67 -0.32
CA ASP A 2 -34.15 -98.26 -0.55
C ASP A 2 -33.35 -97.45 0.48
N GLN A 3 -32.05 -97.30 0.19
CA GLN A 3 -31.29 -96.10 0.52
C GLN A 3 -30.98 -95.36 -0.78
N THR A 4 -31.63 -94.21 -0.94
CA THR A 4 -31.50 -93.27 -2.05
C THR A 4 -30.23 -92.44 -1.92
N ILE A 5 -29.40 -92.49 -2.96
CA ILE A 5 -28.22 -91.64 -3.15
C ILE A 5 -28.72 -90.27 -3.65
N SER A 6 -28.51 -89.21 -2.86
CA SER A 6 -28.78 -87.82 -3.27
C SER A 6 -27.48 -87.15 -3.70
N THR A 7 -27.38 -86.83 -4.99
CA THR A 7 -26.30 -86.07 -5.61
C THR A 7 -26.49 -84.57 -5.37
N LYS A 8 -25.54 -83.93 -4.68
CA LYS A 8 -25.47 -82.45 -4.58
C LYS A 8 -24.41 -81.93 -5.56
N GLY A 9 -24.84 -81.12 -6.53
CA GLY A 9 -23.96 -80.41 -7.48
C GLY A 9 -23.14 -79.28 -6.84
N PRO A 10 -22.17 -78.71 -7.57
CA PRO A 10 -21.23 -77.72 -7.05
C PRO A 10 -21.90 -76.36 -6.77
N PRO A 11 -21.37 -75.56 -5.83
CA PRO A 11 -21.97 -74.29 -5.41
C PRO A 11 -21.83 -73.19 -6.49
N PRO A 12 -22.74 -72.20 -6.50
CA PRO A 12 -22.70 -71.09 -7.46
C PRO A 12 -21.51 -70.15 -7.22
N PRO A 13 -21.02 -69.43 -8.25
CA PRO A 13 -19.91 -68.50 -8.12
C PRO A 13 -20.30 -67.31 -7.21
N PRO A 14 -19.32 -66.75 -6.47
CA PRO A 14 -19.58 -65.64 -5.57
C PRO A 14 -20.02 -64.37 -6.34
N PRO A 15 -20.87 -63.53 -5.73
CA PRO A 15 -21.31 -62.28 -6.35
C PRO A 15 -20.12 -61.33 -6.59
N PRO A 16 -20.17 -60.48 -7.64
CA PRO A 16 -19.07 -59.60 -7.99
C PRO A 16 -18.78 -58.63 -6.83
N GLN A 17 -17.57 -58.71 -6.27
CA GLN A 17 -17.08 -57.76 -5.29
C GLN A 17 -17.13 -56.35 -5.89
N LYS A 18 -17.97 -55.49 -5.32
CA LYS A 18 -17.99 -54.05 -5.63
C LYS A 18 -16.63 -53.48 -5.22
N SER A 19 -15.73 -53.32 -6.18
CA SER A 19 -14.44 -52.67 -5.93
C SER A 19 -14.68 -51.27 -5.36
N ARG A 20 -13.99 -50.94 -4.26
CA ARG A 20 -14.00 -49.58 -3.71
C ARG A 20 -13.54 -48.65 -4.82
N ARG A 21 -14.41 -47.74 -5.22
CA ARG A 21 -14.10 -46.72 -6.24
C ARG A 21 -12.84 -46.00 -5.83
N SER A 22 -11.88 -45.91 -6.73
CA SER A 22 -10.65 -45.15 -6.46
C SER A 22 -11.01 -43.72 -6.06
N LYS A 23 -10.44 -43.26 -4.94
CA LYS A 23 -10.59 -41.89 -4.45
C LYS A 23 -9.73 -40.89 -5.24
N LYS A 24 -8.82 -41.37 -6.09
CA LYS A 24 -7.80 -40.59 -6.79
C LYS A 24 -8.23 -40.11 -8.20
N GLY A 25 -9.37 -40.59 -8.71
CA GLY A 25 -9.92 -40.11 -9.99
C GLY A 25 -10.36 -38.65 -9.95
N CYS A 26 -10.33 -37.97 -11.10
CA CYS A 26 -10.77 -36.59 -11.22
C CYS A 26 -12.26 -36.45 -10.84
N TYR A 27 -12.62 -35.30 -10.25
CA TYR A 27 -13.97 -34.91 -9.86
C TYR A 27 -14.98 -35.11 -10.99
N THR A 28 -14.62 -34.73 -12.22
CA THR A 28 -15.48 -34.89 -13.41
C THR A 28 -15.85 -36.36 -13.67
N CYS A 29 -14.88 -37.28 -13.61
CA CYS A 29 -15.14 -38.71 -13.77
C CYS A 29 -15.89 -39.29 -12.57
N ARG A 30 -15.61 -38.79 -11.36
CA ARG A 30 -16.27 -39.24 -10.12
C ARG A 30 -17.75 -38.86 -10.08
N ILE A 31 -18.13 -37.63 -10.44
CA ILE A 31 -19.54 -37.23 -10.57
C ILE A 31 -20.25 -38.08 -11.61
N LYS A 32 -19.61 -38.27 -12.77
CA LYS A 32 -20.17 -39.07 -13.87
C LYS A 32 -20.17 -40.58 -13.58
N LYS A 33 -19.63 -41.01 -12.43
CA LYS A 33 -19.56 -42.41 -11.98
C LYS A 33 -18.89 -43.33 -13.01
N VAL A 34 -17.85 -42.82 -13.69
CA VAL A 34 -17.10 -43.55 -14.72
C VAL A 34 -15.65 -43.77 -14.31
N LYS A 35 -14.98 -44.77 -14.89
CA LYS A 35 -13.56 -45.05 -14.65
C LYS A 35 -12.69 -43.87 -15.10
N CYS A 36 -11.80 -43.43 -14.22
CA CYS A 36 -10.75 -42.45 -14.48
C CYS A 36 -9.42 -43.20 -14.55
N ASP A 37 -8.59 -42.81 -15.51
CA ASP A 37 -7.23 -43.31 -15.71
C ASP A 37 -6.19 -42.62 -14.80
N GLU A 38 -6.59 -41.59 -14.05
CA GLU A 38 -5.79 -40.90 -13.02
C GLU A 38 -4.52 -40.19 -13.53
N VAL A 39 -4.32 -40.15 -14.86
CA VAL A 39 -3.24 -39.39 -15.49
C VAL A 39 -3.42 -37.90 -15.21
N ARG A 40 -2.32 -37.23 -14.84
CA ARG A 40 -2.21 -35.80 -14.53
C ARG A 40 -1.39 -35.10 -15.62
N PRO A 41 -1.69 -33.83 -15.97
CA PRO A 41 -2.69 -32.94 -15.35
C PRO A 41 -4.13 -33.19 -15.81
N ARG A 42 -4.35 -33.91 -16.92
CA ARG A 42 -5.69 -34.24 -17.43
C ARG A 42 -5.76 -35.72 -17.77
N CYS A 43 -6.80 -36.39 -17.31
CA CYS A 43 -7.06 -37.79 -17.64
C CYS A 43 -7.47 -37.93 -19.12
N GLU A 44 -7.06 -39.01 -19.77
CA GLU A 44 -7.27 -39.24 -21.21
C GLU A 44 -8.74 -39.19 -21.59
N ARG A 45 -9.63 -39.66 -20.71
CA ARG A 45 -11.07 -39.60 -20.94
C ARG A 45 -11.59 -38.17 -21.02
N CYS A 46 -11.13 -37.29 -20.14
CA CYS A 46 -11.53 -35.89 -20.18
C CYS A 46 -10.91 -35.18 -21.39
N VAL A 47 -9.68 -35.53 -21.78
CA VAL A 47 -9.04 -35.01 -23.00
C VAL A 47 -9.83 -35.41 -24.25
N ARG A 48 -10.08 -36.70 -24.44
CA ARG A 48 -10.82 -37.25 -25.59
C ARG A 48 -12.22 -36.69 -25.72
N LEU A 49 -12.91 -36.50 -24.59
CA LEU A 49 -14.28 -35.97 -24.57
C LEU A 49 -14.34 -34.44 -24.46
N ARG A 50 -13.20 -33.75 -24.51
CA ARG A 50 -13.07 -32.30 -24.35
C ARG A 50 -13.82 -31.75 -23.12
N ARG A 51 -13.73 -32.47 -22.00
CA ARG A 51 -14.32 -32.05 -20.72
C ARG A 51 -13.25 -31.47 -19.79
N LEU A 52 -13.69 -30.60 -18.87
CA LEU A 52 -12.83 -30.13 -17.79
C LEU A 52 -12.38 -31.31 -16.93
N CYS A 53 -11.07 -31.48 -16.71
CA CYS A 53 -10.52 -32.51 -15.85
C CYS A 53 -10.10 -31.85 -14.55
N ASP A 54 -10.88 -32.06 -13.49
CA ASP A 54 -10.73 -31.36 -12.22
C ASP A 54 -10.26 -32.37 -11.16
N TYR A 55 -9.08 -32.19 -10.58
CA TYR A 55 -8.56 -33.04 -9.51
C TYR A 55 -8.57 -32.34 -8.13
N GLU A 56 -9.22 -31.18 -8.00
CA GLU A 56 -9.19 -30.37 -6.79
C GLU A 56 -10.11 -30.92 -5.68
N PRO A 57 -9.74 -30.79 -4.38
CA PRO A 57 -10.60 -31.15 -3.26
C PRO A 57 -11.76 -30.16 -3.10
N LYS A 58 -12.98 -30.63 -2.79
CA LYS A 58 -14.14 -29.77 -2.47
C LYS A 58 -14.55 -29.91 -1.01
N MET A 59 -14.88 -28.78 -0.36
CA MET A 59 -15.36 -28.73 1.03
C MET A 59 -16.71 -29.42 1.21
N LYS A 60 -16.94 -30.02 2.39
CA LYS A 60 -18.18 -30.75 2.72
C LYS A 60 -19.11 -29.89 3.58
N HIS A 61 -20.41 -30.19 3.50
CA HIS A 61 -21.47 -29.52 4.28
C HIS A 61 -21.22 -29.52 5.81
N ASN A 62 -20.56 -30.55 6.34
CA ASN A 62 -20.24 -30.62 7.77
C ASN A 62 -19.18 -29.61 8.20
N ASP A 63 -18.35 -29.14 7.27
CA ASP A 63 -17.29 -28.16 7.53
C ASP A 63 -17.91 -26.77 7.75
N LEU A 64 -19.01 -26.45 7.03
CA LEU A 64 -19.81 -25.23 7.23
C LEU A 64 -20.48 -25.16 8.62
N LEU A 65 -20.94 -26.31 9.13
CA LEU A 65 -21.55 -26.40 10.46
C LEU A 65 -20.50 -26.33 11.60
N ALA A 66 -19.24 -26.64 11.31
CA ALA A 66 -18.15 -26.45 12.27
C ALA A 66 -17.77 -24.96 12.39
N ILE A 67 -17.79 -24.22 11.28
CA ILE A 67 -17.54 -22.77 11.23
C ILE A 67 -18.55 -21.98 12.09
N SER A 68 -19.84 -22.30 11.98
CA SER A 68 -20.90 -21.65 12.77
C SER A 68 -20.75 -21.87 14.28
N ARG A 69 -20.25 -23.04 14.71
CA ARG A 69 -20.00 -23.34 16.12
C ARG A 69 -18.72 -22.66 16.66
N GLY A 70 -17.67 -22.58 15.85
CA GLY A 70 -16.45 -21.84 16.20
C GLY A 70 -16.70 -20.34 16.40
N TYR A 71 -17.59 -19.75 15.58
CA TYR A 71 -18.02 -18.35 15.72
C TYR A 71 -18.69 -18.07 17.07
N MET A 72 -19.61 -18.94 17.50
CA MET A 72 -20.34 -18.78 18.77
C MET A 72 -19.40 -18.87 19.99
N LEU A 73 -18.42 -19.77 19.96
CA LEU A 73 -17.45 -19.94 21.05
C LEU A 73 -16.45 -18.78 21.15
N ALA A 74 -16.00 -18.25 20.02
CA ALA A 74 -15.10 -17.08 19.98
C ALA A 74 -15.79 -15.79 20.49
N LEU A 75 -17.10 -15.65 20.24
CA LEU A 75 -17.91 -14.54 20.75
C LEU A 75 -18.06 -14.58 22.28
N GLU A 76 -18.15 -15.77 22.87
CA GLU A 76 -18.22 -15.91 24.33
C GLU A 76 -16.87 -15.67 25.01
N SER A 77 -15.77 -16.15 24.43
CA SER A 77 -14.41 -16.00 24.97
C SER A 77 -13.86 -14.57 24.89
N SER A 78 -14.41 -13.72 24.02
CA SER A 78 -13.88 -12.35 23.81
C SER A 78 -14.46 -11.30 24.76
N LYS A 79 -15.49 -11.63 25.55
CA LYS A 79 -16.17 -10.70 26.47
C LYS A 79 -15.27 -10.11 27.56
N SER A 80 -14.11 -10.71 27.84
CA SER A 80 -13.14 -10.25 28.84
C SER A 80 -11.94 -9.45 28.28
N LEU A 81 -11.85 -9.24 26.97
CA LEU A 81 -10.72 -8.54 26.32
C LEU A 81 -10.99 -7.04 26.11
N PRO A 82 -9.97 -6.18 25.95
CA PRO A 82 -10.13 -4.80 25.49
C PRO A 82 -10.73 -4.71 24.08
N THR A 83 -11.44 -3.62 23.76
CA THR A 83 -12.25 -3.46 22.52
C THR A 83 -11.48 -3.70 21.22
N TRP A 84 -10.18 -3.37 21.17
CA TRP A 84 -9.33 -3.60 19.99
C TRP A 84 -9.01 -5.09 19.81
N ALA A 85 -8.75 -5.81 20.90
CA ALA A 85 -8.51 -7.25 20.90
C ALA A 85 -9.79 -8.05 20.67
N GLN A 86 -10.95 -7.53 21.10
CA GLN A 86 -12.26 -8.08 20.78
C GLN A 86 -12.52 -8.05 19.27
N ARG A 87 -12.26 -6.92 18.59
CA ARG A 87 -12.43 -6.80 17.14
C ARG A 87 -11.43 -7.67 16.38
N ALA A 88 -10.17 -7.72 16.79
CA ALA A 88 -9.17 -8.59 16.19
C ALA A 88 -9.56 -10.08 16.34
N ALA A 89 -10.04 -10.50 17.51
CA ALA A 89 -10.53 -11.86 17.74
C ALA A 89 -11.78 -12.19 16.91
N LEU A 90 -12.70 -11.23 16.74
CA LEU A 90 -13.88 -11.39 15.89
C LEU A 90 -13.52 -11.51 14.41
N THR A 91 -12.60 -10.66 13.93
CA THR A 91 -12.06 -10.71 12.57
C THR A 91 -11.33 -12.04 12.34
N ARG A 92 -10.56 -12.53 13.32
CA ARG A 92 -9.92 -13.85 13.31
C ARG A 92 -10.92 -15.01 13.26
N ALA A 93 -12.05 -14.90 13.98
CA ALA A 93 -13.12 -15.89 13.99
C ALA A 93 -13.91 -15.94 12.67
N LEU A 94 -14.06 -14.79 12.00
CA LEU A 94 -14.69 -14.68 10.68
C LEU A 94 -13.75 -15.05 9.52
N ALA A 95 -12.43 -15.06 9.76
CA ALA A 95 -11.40 -15.28 8.74
C ALA A 95 -10.85 -16.71 8.66
N LEU A 96 -11.36 -17.67 9.44
CA LEU A 96 -10.88 -19.07 9.40
C LEU A 96 -11.70 -19.94 8.43
N PRO A 97 -11.13 -20.43 7.30
CA PRO A 97 -11.41 -21.80 6.88
C PRO A 97 -10.66 -22.74 7.83
N THR A 98 -11.38 -23.66 8.48
CA THR A 98 -10.87 -24.53 9.56
C THR A 98 -9.89 -25.62 9.10
N TRP A 99 -9.23 -25.45 7.95
CA TRP A 99 -8.08 -26.25 7.54
C TRP A 99 -7.06 -25.39 6.80
N LEU A 100 -6.00 -25.01 7.50
CA LEU A 100 -4.70 -24.79 6.86
C LEU A 100 -4.13 -26.18 6.57
N PRO A 101 -3.78 -26.52 5.30
CA PRO A 101 -3.08 -27.77 5.01
C PRO A 101 -1.75 -27.82 5.76
N GLU A 102 -1.36 -29.00 6.26
CA GLU A 102 -0.01 -29.24 6.78
C GLU A 102 1.04 -28.90 5.70
N PHE A 103 1.97 -28.03 6.05
CA PHE A 103 3.01 -27.53 5.14
C PHE A 103 4.17 -28.51 5.05
N SER A 104 4.51 -28.93 3.82
CA SER A 104 5.84 -29.43 3.50
C SER A 104 6.74 -28.26 3.08
N SER A 105 7.91 -28.16 3.70
CA SER A 105 8.89 -27.08 3.57
C SER A 105 9.39 -26.81 2.14
N SER A 106 9.24 -25.57 1.65
CA SER A 106 10.12 -24.80 0.72
C SER A 106 9.32 -23.70 0.00
N ALA A 107 9.99 -22.57 -0.34
CA ALA A 107 9.57 -21.37 -1.10
C ALA A 107 8.05 -21.15 -1.28
N SER A 108 7.50 -20.20 -0.51
CA SER A 108 6.09 -19.74 -0.48
C SER A 108 5.10 -20.67 -1.20
N SER A 109 4.60 -21.69 -0.49
CA SER A 109 3.70 -22.74 -1.02
C SER A 109 2.27 -22.25 -1.33
N LEU A 110 2.13 -21.04 -1.87
CA LEU A 110 0.87 -20.47 -2.35
C LEU A 110 0.59 -20.99 -3.77
N ASN A 111 -0.56 -21.64 -3.97
CA ASN A 111 -1.00 -22.04 -5.31
C ASN A 111 -1.61 -20.81 -6.01
N LEU A 112 -0.81 -20.10 -6.81
CA LEU A 112 -1.21 -18.89 -7.52
C LEU A 112 -2.17 -19.21 -8.68
N THR A 113 -3.30 -18.50 -8.73
CA THR A 113 -4.29 -18.57 -9.81
C THR A 113 -3.88 -17.73 -11.03
N SER A 114 -4.58 -17.85 -12.15
CA SER A 114 -4.35 -16.99 -13.33
C SER A 114 -4.58 -15.51 -13.02
N ALA A 115 -5.55 -15.20 -12.16
CA ALA A 115 -5.81 -13.83 -11.71
C ALA A 115 -4.64 -13.29 -10.86
N ASP A 116 -4.01 -14.15 -10.06
CA ASP A 116 -2.86 -13.75 -9.24
C ASP A 116 -1.65 -13.44 -10.12
N HIS A 117 -1.42 -14.22 -11.18
CA HIS A 117 -0.37 -13.93 -12.17
C HIS A 117 -0.63 -12.62 -12.91
N GLU A 118 -1.91 -12.30 -13.21
CA GLU A 118 -2.28 -11.01 -13.79
C GLU A 118 -1.99 -9.85 -12.82
N ALA A 119 -2.36 -10.00 -11.55
CA ALA A 119 -2.07 -9.02 -10.49
C ALA A 119 -0.56 -8.80 -10.29
N ILE A 120 0.24 -9.87 -10.26
CA ILE A 120 1.71 -9.80 -10.20
C ILE A 120 2.27 -9.04 -11.40
N ARG A 121 1.81 -9.37 -12.61
CA ARG A 121 2.26 -8.69 -13.83
C ARG A 121 1.92 -7.20 -13.78
N TYR A 122 0.71 -6.87 -13.36
CA TYR A 122 0.27 -5.48 -13.23
C TYR A 122 1.10 -4.71 -12.20
N PHE A 123 1.31 -5.31 -11.03
CA PHE A 123 2.12 -4.73 -9.95
C PHE A 123 3.54 -4.40 -10.43
N ARG A 124 4.20 -5.36 -11.09
CA ARG A 124 5.59 -5.22 -11.55
C ARG A 124 5.77 -4.22 -12.69
N THR A 125 4.70 -3.88 -13.42
CA THR A 125 4.80 -3.08 -14.65
C THR A 125 4.08 -1.76 -14.52
N THR A 126 2.76 -1.79 -14.50
CA THR A 126 1.92 -0.59 -14.56
C THR A 126 1.89 0.12 -13.21
N PHE A 127 1.66 -0.63 -12.13
CA PHE A 127 1.60 -0.08 -10.78
C PHE A 127 2.92 0.60 -10.39
N ALA A 128 4.05 -0.13 -10.50
CA ALA A 128 5.37 0.39 -10.16
C ALA A 128 5.70 1.69 -10.91
N ARG A 129 5.36 1.78 -12.20
CA ARG A 129 5.59 2.96 -13.04
C ARG A 129 4.69 4.15 -12.69
N ILE A 130 3.45 3.92 -12.26
CA ILE A 130 2.55 4.99 -11.83
C ILE A 130 3.04 5.55 -10.49
N HIS A 131 3.35 4.66 -9.54
CA HIS A 131 3.68 5.00 -8.16
C HIS A 131 5.13 5.43 -7.94
N HIS A 132 6.03 5.14 -8.88
CA HIS A 132 7.41 5.62 -8.86
C HIS A 132 7.89 5.95 -10.27
N THR A 133 8.70 6.99 -10.42
CA THR A 133 9.28 7.39 -11.71
C THR A 133 10.49 6.55 -12.14
N LYS A 134 10.88 5.54 -11.36
CA LYS A 134 12.09 4.75 -11.62
C LYS A 134 11.73 3.56 -12.50
N ASN A 135 12.72 3.06 -13.24
CA ASN A 135 12.60 1.83 -13.99
C ASN A 135 12.01 0.71 -13.11
N PRO A 136 10.85 0.12 -13.48
CA PRO A 136 10.20 -0.90 -12.66
C PRO A 136 11.10 -2.09 -12.32
N ASP A 137 12.01 -2.48 -13.21
CA ASP A 137 12.90 -3.63 -13.01
C ASP A 137 13.94 -3.40 -11.88
N TYR A 138 14.26 -2.13 -11.61
CA TYR A 138 15.28 -1.70 -10.65
C TYR A 138 14.74 -0.75 -9.58
N SER A 139 13.47 -0.91 -9.22
CA SER A 139 12.75 -0.04 -8.27
C SER A 139 12.59 -0.67 -6.88
N LEU A 140 12.13 0.13 -5.91
CA LEU A 140 11.68 -0.38 -4.61
C LEU A 140 10.64 -1.52 -4.76
N PHE A 141 9.72 -1.40 -5.73
CA PHE A 141 8.71 -2.42 -5.99
C PHE A 141 9.30 -3.72 -6.57
N SER A 142 10.42 -3.64 -7.30
CA SER A 142 11.19 -4.83 -7.72
C SER A 142 11.75 -5.58 -6.52
N ILE A 143 12.32 -4.86 -5.54
CA ILE A 143 12.83 -5.47 -4.30
C ILE A 143 11.67 -6.11 -3.50
N ILE A 144 10.56 -5.39 -3.35
CA ILE A 144 9.35 -5.92 -2.69
C ILE A 144 8.87 -7.19 -3.39
N PHE A 145 8.87 -7.24 -4.73
CA PHE A 145 8.49 -8.43 -5.47
C PHE A 145 9.48 -9.60 -5.26
N THR A 146 10.78 -9.34 -5.23
CA THR A 146 11.77 -10.38 -4.90
C THR A 146 11.54 -10.95 -3.51
N LEU A 147 11.30 -10.09 -2.51
CA LEU A 147 10.95 -10.51 -1.16
C LEU A 147 9.65 -11.33 -1.13
N ALA A 148 8.64 -10.93 -1.91
CA ALA A 148 7.37 -11.64 -2.01
C ALA A 148 7.48 -13.07 -2.54
N GLN A 149 8.54 -13.41 -3.29
CA GLN A 149 8.74 -14.79 -3.76
C GLN A 149 9.02 -15.76 -2.62
N ASP A 150 9.61 -15.28 -1.52
CA ASP A 150 9.89 -16.10 -0.33
C ASP A 150 8.88 -15.86 0.80
N GLU A 151 8.28 -14.66 0.87
CA GLU A 151 7.46 -14.22 2.01
C GLU A 151 5.96 -14.17 1.68
N PRO A 152 5.14 -15.12 2.17
CA PRO A 152 3.71 -15.20 1.86
C PRO A 152 2.93 -13.94 2.23
N MET A 153 3.28 -13.29 3.36
CA MET A 153 2.61 -12.07 3.80
C MET A 153 2.77 -10.93 2.78
N VAL A 154 3.97 -10.80 2.20
CA VAL A 154 4.29 -9.78 1.21
C VAL A 154 3.60 -10.12 -0.12
N MET A 155 3.59 -11.39 -0.53
CA MET A 155 2.86 -11.83 -1.73
C MET A 155 1.36 -11.53 -1.63
N HIS A 156 0.73 -11.85 -0.49
CA HIS A 156 -0.68 -11.52 -0.27
C HIS A 156 -0.95 -10.00 -0.35
N ALA A 157 -0.12 -9.17 0.29
CA ALA A 157 -0.30 -7.71 0.23
C ALA A 157 -0.15 -7.17 -1.21
N LEU A 158 0.82 -7.69 -1.96
CA LEU A 158 1.06 -7.34 -3.36
C LEU A 158 -0.13 -7.72 -4.25
N LEU A 159 -0.65 -8.95 -4.09
CA LEU A 159 -1.81 -9.45 -4.83
C LEU A 159 -3.08 -8.67 -4.51
N ALA A 160 -3.26 -8.27 -3.25
CA ALA A 160 -4.36 -7.41 -2.86
C ALA A 160 -4.31 -6.07 -3.60
N LEU A 161 -3.15 -5.43 -3.63
CA LEU A 161 -2.98 -4.12 -4.25
C LEU A 161 -3.13 -4.18 -5.78
N GLY A 162 -2.38 -5.08 -6.43
CA GLY A 162 -2.43 -5.26 -7.88
C GLY A 162 -3.80 -5.74 -8.37
N GLY A 163 -4.42 -6.69 -7.66
CA GLY A 163 -5.72 -7.24 -8.00
C GLY A 163 -6.85 -6.21 -7.84
N HIS A 164 -6.83 -5.42 -6.75
CA HIS A 164 -7.84 -4.40 -6.53
C HIS A 164 -7.77 -3.32 -7.61
N GLU A 165 -6.57 -2.88 -7.99
CA GLU A 165 -6.43 -1.84 -9.01
C GLU A 165 -6.94 -2.30 -10.38
N ILE A 166 -6.66 -3.56 -10.77
CA ILE A 166 -7.23 -4.13 -12.00
C ILE A 166 -8.76 -4.14 -11.93
N GLU A 167 -9.34 -4.62 -10.83
CA GLU A 167 -10.80 -4.72 -10.65
C GLU A 167 -11.47 -3.35 -10.65
N PHE A 168 -10.86 -2.38 -9.96
CA PHE A 168 -11.34 -1.00 -9.87
C PHE A 168 -11.36 -0.35 -11.26
N ARG A 169 -10.27 -0.44 -12.01
CA ARG A 169 -10.17 0.15 -13.36
C ARG A 169 -11.17 -0.49 -14.33
N ARG A 170 -11.35 -1.81 -14.27
CA ARG A 170 -12.35 -2.53 -15.09
C ARG A 170 -13.77 -2.03 -14.79
N SER A 171 -14.09 -1.86 -13.51
CA SER A 171 -15.42 -1.40 -13.07
C SER A 171 -15.70 0.05 -13.47
N SER A 172 -14.69 0.93 -13.40
CA SER A 172 -14.82 2.32 -13.88
C SER A 172 -15.06 2.39 -15.39
N SER A 173 -14.37 1.58 -16.21
CA SER A 173 -14.57 1.57 -17.66
C SER A 173 -15.95 1.08 -18.10
N THR A 174 -16.60 0.21 -17.32
CA THR A 174 -17.95 -0.29 -17.65
C THR A 174 -19.08 0.69 -17.35
N LEU A 175 -18.84 1.72 -16.53
CA LEU A 175 -19.84 2.74 -16.19
C LEU A 175 -20.02 3.80 -17.29
N ASP A 176 -19.03 3.96 -18.18
CA ASP A 176 -19.06 4.93 -19.30
C ASP A 176 -19.63 4.36 -20.61
N GLY A 177 -20.01 3.07 -20.64
CA GLY A 177 -20.60 2.40 -21.81
C GLY A 177 -21.96 1.80 -21.51
N SER A 178 -23.03 2.38 -22.05
CA SER A 178 -24.37 1.82 -21.99
C SER A 178 -24.44 0.44 -22.69
N ASP A 179 -24.50 -0.65 -21.92
CA ASP A 179 -25.52 -1.69 -22.09
C ASP A 179 -25.62 -2.54 -20.80
N GLY A 180 -26.84 -2.65 -20.29
CA GLY A 180 -27.21 -3.31 -19.03
C GLY A 180 -27.22 -4.84 -19.13
N SER A 181 -26.17 -5.44 -19.68
CA SER A 181 -25.95 -6.88 -19.56
C SER A 181 -24.89 -7.15 -18.49
N CYS A 182 -25.34 -7.26 -17.24
CA CYS A 182 -24.56 -7.90 -16.19
C CYS A 182 -24.27 -9.34 -16.65
N GLN A 183 -23.15 -9.54 -17.33
CA GLN A 183 -22.50 -10.85 -17.36
C GLN A 183 -22.08 -11.12 -15.92
N LEU A 184 -22.93 -11.86 -15.22
CA LEU A 184 -22.57 -12.67 -14.07
C LEU A 184 -21.46 -13.61 -14.54
N VAL A 185 -20.22 -13.10 -14.62
CA VAL A 185 -19.02 -13.93 -14.71
C VAL A 185 -19.14 -14.86 -13.52
N GLY A 186 -19.32 -16.15 -13.80
CA GLY A 186 -19.54 -17.16 -12.78
C GLY A 186 -18.52 -16.96 -11.68
N ARG A 187 -19.00 -16.83 -10.43
CA ARG A 187 -18.14 -16.86 -9.25
C ARG A 187 -17.37 -18.19 -9.29
N ASP A 188 -16.16 -18.15 -9.84
CA ASP A 188 -15.17 -19.20 -9.67
C ASP A 188 -14.90 -19.26 -8.17
N GLY A 189 -15.48 -20.26 -7.50
CA GLY A 189 -15.43 -20.41 -6.04
C GLY A 189 -14.01 -20.60 -5.45
N ASN A 190 -12.97 -20.60 -6.29
CA ASN A 190 -11.56 -20.71 -5.93
C ASN A 190 -10.74 -19.43 -6.17
N LYS A 191 -11.32 -18.38 -6.76
CA LYS A 191 -10.59 -17.11 -6.97
C LYS A 191 -10.59 -16.31 -5.66
N TRP A 192 -9.41 -16.06 -5.12
CA TRP A 192 -9.26 -15.12 -4.01
C TRP A 192 -9.58 -13.70 -4.49
N THR A 193 -10.39 -12.99 -3.72
CA THR A 193 -10.64 -11.57 -3.97
C THR A 193 -9.46 -10.74 -3.45
N PRO A 194 -9.24 -9.53 -3.99
CA PRO A 194 -8.20 -8.64 -3.48
C PRO A 194 -8.32 -8.39 -1.96
N VAL A 195 -9.54 -8.26 -1.44
CA VAL A 195 -9.82 -8.10 0.00
C VAL A 195 -9.46 -9.35 0.81
N GLN A 196 -9.65 -10.55 0.25
CA GLN A 196 -9.22 -11.79 0.90
C GLN A 196 -7.70 -11.87 0.99
N HIS A 197 -6.98 -11.48 -0.07
CA HIS A 197 -5.52 -11.37 -0.02
C HIS A 197 -5.06 -10.34 1.03
N TYR A 198 -5.69 -9.17 1.08
CA TYR A 198 -5.40 -8.16 2.11
C TYR A 198 -5.59 -8.72 3.52
N SER A 199 -6.70 -9.41 3.76
CA SER A 199 -7.03 -10.00 5.07
C SER A 199 -6.03 -11.09 5.47
N ALA A 200 -5.58 -11.91 4.53
CA ALA A 200 -4.53 -12.91 4.78
C ALA A 200 -3.17 -12.27 5.07
N ALA A 201 -2.79 -11.22 4.34
CA ALA A 201 -1.58 -10.45 4.66
C ALA A 201 -1.63 -9.88 6.07
N LEU A 202 -2.78 -9.33 6.49
CA LEU A 202 -2.97 -8.80 7.84
C LEU A 202 -2.85 -9.89 8.91
N GLY A 203 -3.45 -11.06 8.68
CA GLY A 203 -3.37 -12.20 9.59
C GLY A 203 -1.92 -12.67 9.77
N LEU A 204 -1.19 -12.86 8.66
CA LEU A 204 0.21 -13.27 8.70
C LEU A 204 1.12 -12.22 9.36
N LEU A 205 0.86 -10.92 9.13
CA LEU A 205 1.57 -9.84 9.81
C LEU A 205 1.33 -9.87 11.32
N ALA A 206 0.07 -10.05 11.75
CA ALA A 206 -0.27 -10.15 13.15
C ALA A 206 0.38 -11.37 13.82
N ASP A 207 0.40 -12.52 13.15
CA ASP A 207 1.07 -13.73 13.63
C ASP A 207 2.60 -13.53 13.72
N ALA A 208 3.21 -12.86 12.74
CA ALA A 208 4.64 -12.55 12.75
C ALA A 208 5.02 -11.62 13.92
N ILE A 209 4.19 -10.62 14.22
CA ILE A 209 4.41 -9.71 15.36
C ILE A 209 4.14 -10.43 16.69
N GLY A 210 3.06 -11.22 16.78
CA GLY A 210 2.67 -11.91 18.01
C GLY A 210 3.64 -13.02 18.43
N ASN A 211 4.21 -13.76 17.47
CA ASN A 211 5.19 -14.82 17.75
C ASN A 211 6.59 -14.28 18.08
N ALA A 212 6.83 -12.97 17.96
CA ALA A 212 8.11 -12.35 18.33
C ALA A 212 8.30 -12.23 19.85
N ASP A 213 7.24 -12.40 20.64
CA ASP A 213 7.31 -12.49 22.10
C ASP A 213 7.97 -13.80 22.57
N ASP A 214 8.15 -14.80 21.69
CA ASP A 214 8.81 -16.08 21.96
C ASP A 214 10.36 -16.02 21.87
N GLY A 215 10.94 -14.83 21.79
CA GLY A 215 12.40 -14.63 21.75
C GLY A 215 13.05 -14.82 20.38
N ARG A 216 12.27 -14.97 19.30
CA ARG A 216 12.77 -14.91 17.91
C ARG A 216 12.95 -13.45 17.47
N GLN A 217 14.05 -13.15 16.79
CA GLN A 217 14.24 -11.83 16.17
C GLN A 217 13.14 -11.58 15.13
N LEU A 218 12.51 -10.40 15.24
CA LEU A 218 11.48 -9.96 14.31
C LEU A 218 12.15 -9.52 13.00
N GLU A 219 11.90 -10.22 11.91
CA GLU A 219 12.40 -9.87 10.58
C GLU A 219 11.68 -8.61 10.06
N LEU A 220 12.38 -7.46 10.05
CA LEU A 220 11.78 -6.18 9.70
C LEU A 220 11.57 -5.98 8.20
N ASP A 221 12.37 -6.63 7.35
CA ASP A 221 12.26 -6.54 5.89
C ASP A 221 10.83 -6.86 5.40
N PRO A 222 10.24 -8.05 5.66
CA PRO A 222 8.87 -8.36 5.23
C PRO A 222 7.80 -7.53 5.93
N ILE A 223 8.00 -7.18 7.20
CA ILE A 223 7.04 -6.40 7.97
C ILE A 223 6.90 -4.98 7.43
N CYS A 224 8.02 -4.29 7.22
CA CYS A 224 8.00 -2.96 6.64
C CYS A 224 7.45 -3.00 5.20
N ALA A 225 7.74 -4.05 4.42
CA ALA A 225 7.22 -4.19 3.07
C ALA A 225 5.69 -4.35 3.06
N VAL A 226 5.14 -5.24 3.89
CA VAL A 226 3.67 -5.40 4.02
C VAL A 226 3.03 -4.12 4.53
N LEU A 227 3.56 -3.50 5.57
CA LEU A 227 3.01 -2.26 6.12
C LEU A 227 2.96 -1.16 5.05
N TYR A 228 4.04 -0.96 4.30
CA TYR A 228 4.05 0.01 3.21
C TYR A 228 2.99 -0.31 2.14
N LEU A 229 2.90 -1.57 1.69
CA LEU A 229 1.89 -1.98 0.71
C LEU A 229 0.46 -1.79 1.21
N MET A 230 0.20 -2.07 2.49
CA MET A 230 -1.11 -1.87 3.12
C MET A 230 -1.44 -0.39 3.27
N LEU A 231 -0.48 0.46 3.61
CA LEU A 231 -0.69 1.92 3.63
C LEU A 231 -1.04 2.45 2.25
N VAL A 232 -0.32 2.01 1.21
CA VAL A 232 -0.63 2.39 -0.18
C VAL A 232 -2.01 1.88 -0.59
N TYR A 233 -2.38 0.66 -0.21
CA TYR A 233 -3.72 0.11 -0.43
C TYR A 233 -4.80 0.99 0.22
N GLU A 234 -4.65 1.32 1.50
CA GLU A 234 -5.63 2.12 2.24
C GLU A 234 -5.73 3.57 1.71
N GLN A 235 -4.61 4.17 1.31
CA GLN A 235 -4.62 5.51 0.71
C GLN A 235 -5.29 5.56 -0.66
N LYS A 236 -5.38 4.42 -1.38
CA LYS A 236 -6.12 4.36 -2.65
C LYS A 236 -7.56 3.91 -2.48
N TYR A 237 -7.77 2.83 -1.72
CA TYR A 237 -9.01 2.05 -1.70
C TYR A 237 -9.60 1.86 -0.31
N GLY A 238 -9.02 2.48 0.71
CA GLY A 238 -9.51 2.43 2.07
C GLY A 238 -10.99 2.83 2.15
N ASP A 239 -11.66 2.34 3.18
CA ASP A 239 -13.03 2.74 3.42
C ASP A 239 -13.10 4.23 3.83
N GLY A 240 -14.30 4.80 3.78
CA GLY A 240 -14.51 6.20 4.17
C GLY A 240 -14.34 6.44 5.67
N THR A 241 -13.99 5.43 6.47
CA THR A 241 -13.68 5.58 7.89
C THR A 241 -12.19 5.81 8.13
N CYS A 242 -11.34 5.46 7.16
CA CYS A 242 -9.87 5.49 7.26
C CYS A 242 -9.32 4.74 8.49
N SER A 243 -10.07 3.77 9.02
CA SER A 243 -9.69 3.01 10.21
C SER A 243 -8.51 2.08 9.92
N GLY A 244 -8.50 1.42 8.76
CA GLY A 244 -7.38 0.60 8.30
C GLY A 244 -6.07 1.41 8.23
N LEU A 245 -6.10 2.55 7.52
CA LEU A 245 -4.97 3.48 7.42
C LEU A 245 -4.43 3.89 8.81
N SER A 246 -5.32 4.35 9.68
CA SER A 246 -4.96 4.85 11.02
C SER A 246 -4.33 3.75 11.89
N ASN A 247 -4.89 2.53 11.83
CA ASN A 247 -4.39 1.39 12.57
C ASN A 247 -3.00 0.96 12.09
N HIS A 248 -2.76 0.93 10.78
CA HIS A 248 -1.45 0.60 10.22
C HIS A 248 -0.39 1.62 10.60
N LEU A 249 -0.71 2.91 10.55
CA LEU A 249 0.20 3.98 10.99
C LEU A 249 0.51 3.88 12.49
N ALA A 250 -0.48 3.58 13.32
CA ALA A 250 -0.27 3.34 14.76
C ALA A 250 0.61 2.13 15.02
N GLY A 251 0.37 1.01 14.34
CA GLY A 251 1.20 -0.19 14.43
C GLY A 251 2.64 0.07 13.97
N ALA A 252 2.81 0.76 12.85
CA ALA A 252 4.13 1.14 12.34
C ALA A 252 4.89 2.05 13.32
N ALA A 253 4.21 3.01 13.96
CA ALA A 253 4.83 3.88 14.96
C ALA A 253 5.33 3.08 16.18
N LEU A 254 4.55 2.11 16.66
CA LEU A 254 4.98 1.22 17.75
C LEU A 254 6.19 0.36 17.36
N ILE A 255 6.23 -0.15 16.12
CA ILE A 255 7.38 -0.92 15.63
C ILE A 255 8.63 -0.04 15.62
N VAL A 256 8.55 1.18 15.09
CA VAL A 256 9.68 2.13 15.09
C VAL A 256 10.12 2.46 16.51
N LYS A 257 9.18 2.79 17.39
CA LYS A 257 9.45 3.11 18.79
C LYS A 257 10.20 2.02 19.54
N HIS A 258 9.90 0.74 19.27
CA HIS A 258 10.47 -0.38 20.02
C HIS A 258 11.64 -1.08 19.33
N ARG A 259 11.74 -1.00 18.00
CA ARG A 259 12.75 -1.73 17.21
C ARG A 259 13.79 -0.82 16.55
N CYS A 260 13.56 0.48 16.48
CA CYS A 260 14.46 1.43 15.83
C CYS A 260 15.15 2.41 16.80
N GLN A 261 15.08 2.18 18.13
CA GLN A 261 15.62 3.13 19.13
C GLN A 261 17.11 3.47 18.94
N ARG A 262 17.90 2.51 18.45
CA ARG A 262 19.34 2.66 18.23
C ARG A 262 19.68 3.06 16.80
N LEU A 263 18.69 3.44 15.98
CA LEU A 263 18.87 3.68 14.55
C LEU A 263 19.88 4.81 14.27
N SER A 264 19.80 5.92 15.00
CA SER A 264 20.74 7.04 14.87
C SER A 264 22.18 6.60 15.17
N ASP A 265 22.39 5.88 16.27
CA ASP A 265 23.70 5.33 16.66
C ASP A 265 24.24 4.32 15.62
N GLN A 266 23.37 3.46 15.08
CA GLN A 266 23.74 2.48 14.06
C GLN A 266 24.23 3.16 12.79
N ILE A 267 23.52 4.20 12.34
CA ILE A 267 23.88 4.99 11.17
C ILE A 267 25.22 5.71 11.40
N ALA A 268 25.40 6.32 12.58
CA ALA A 268 26.63 7.02 12.92
C ALA A 268 27.86 6.09 12.97
N LYS A 269 27.70 4.87 13.50
CA LYS A 269 28.80 3.89 13.63
C LYS A 269 29.19 3.23 12.32
N ARG A 270 28.23 2.87 11.47
CA ARG A 270 28.47 2.04 10.27
C ARG A 270 28.93 2.82 9.04
N GLY A 271 28.83 4.16 9.06
CA GLY A 271 29.17 4.98 7.89
C GLY A 271 28.32 4.62 6.65
N TRP A 272 28.87 4.75 5.44
CA TRP A 272 28.12 4.56 4.18
C TRP A 272 27.81 3.10 3.81
N GLN A 273 28.26 2.14 4.62
CA GLN A 273 28.09 0.69 4.39
C GLN A 273 26.88 0.19 5.19
N GLY A 274 25.69 0.27 4.59
CA GLY A 274 24.49 -0.33 5.18
C GLY A 274 24.37 -1.83 4.86
N THR A 275 23.55 -2.53 5.64
CA THR A 275 23.30 -3.96 5.44
C THR A 275 22.43 -4.17 4.20
N PRO A 276 22.85 -5.01 3.22
CA PRO A 276 22.03 -5.33 2.06
C PRO A 276 20.72 -6.01 2.46
N VAL A 277 19.66 -5.79 1.68
CA VAL A 277 18.39 -6.54 1.80
C VAL A 277 18.63 -8.01 1.45
N LEU A 278 17.87 -8.94 2.07
CA LEU A 278 17.99 -10.39 1.82
C LEU A 278 19.37 -11.00 2.15
N ALA A 279 20.27 -10.25 2.79
CA ALA A 279 21.41 -10.82 3.49
C ALA A 279 20.88 -11.58 4.70
N ARG A 280 20.31 -12.78 4.47
CA ARG A 280 19.95 -13.71 5.54
C ARG A 280 21.15 -13.77 6.45
N ILE A 281 20.97 -13.40 7.72
CA ILE A 281 22.01 -13.34 8.73
C ILE A 281 22.81 -14.64 8.64
N GLN A 282 23.93 -14.63 7.93
CA GLN A 282 24.96 -15.62 8.16
C GLN A 282 25.50 -15.23 9.53
N PRO A 283 25.57 -16.16 10.49
CA PRO A 283 26.22 -15.87 11.76
C PRO A 283 27.71 -15.64 11.49
N GLN A 284 28.07 -14.43 11.11
CA GLN A 284 29.42 -13.91 11.16
C GLN A 284 29.59 -13.21 12.51
N ASP A 285 30.59 -13.67 13.25
CA ASP A 285 31.07 -13.25 14.57
C ASP A 285 30.05 -12.63 15.54
N GLN A 286 29.86 -13.33 16.65
CA GLN A 286 28.88 -13.09 17.74
C GLN A 286 29.05 -11.76 18.51
N SER A 287 29.77 -10.77 17.99
CA SER A 287 30.11 -9.55 18.72
C SER A 287 29.30 -8.30 18.35
N GLU A 288 28.61 -8.24 17.21
CA GLU A 288 27.79 -7.08 16.84
C GLU A 288 26.38 -7.45 16.38
N GLU A 289 25.35 -6.82 16.98
CA GLU A 289 23.97 -6.95 16.50
C GLU A 289 23.86 -6.46 15.03
N PRO A 290 23.21 -7.23 14.13
CA PRO A 290 22.97 -6.77 12.78
C PRO A 290 22.01 -5.57 12.80
N GLY A 291 22.51 -4.39 12.42
CA GLY A 291 21.71 -3.18 12.21
C GLY A 291 20.74 -3.31 11.02
N LEU A 292 19.83 -2.35 10.93
CA LEU A 292 18.75 -2.37 9.94
C LEU A 292 19.25 -2.44 8.49
N SER A 293 18.52 -3.16 7.64
CA SER A 293 18.81 -3.21 6.21
C SER A 293 18.59 -1.84 5.55
N LEU A 294 19.33 -1.57 4.47
CA LEU A 294 19.12 -0.38 3.64
C LEU A 294 17.68 -0.28 3.11
N PHE A 295 17.03 -1.44 2.92
CA PHE A 295 15.66 -1.54 2.46
C PHE A 295 14.65 -1.12 3.54
N VAL A 296 14.82 -1.59 4.78
CA VAL A 296 14.01 -1.12 5.92
C VAL A 296 14.16 0.38 6.08
N ILE A 297 15.39 0.92 6.07
CA ILE A 297 15.61 2.36 6.19
C ILE A 297 14.91 3.13 5.07
N ARG A 298 14.99 2.63 3.82
CA ARG A 298 14.25 3.23 2.71
C ARG A 298 12.73 3.17 2.94
N LEU A 299 12.19 2.06 3.42
CA LEU A 299 10.76 1.93 3.71
C LEU A 299 10.31 2.82 4.86
N LEU A 300 11.13 3.05 5.89
CA LEU A 300 10.82 4.01 6.96
C LEU A 300 10.60 5.42 6.38
N VAL A 301 11.43 5.84 5.42
CA VAL A 301 11.24 7.12 4.71
C VAL A 301 9.90 7.13 3.97
N TRP A 302 9.57 6.09 3.20
CA TRP A 302 8.31 6.03 2.47
C TRP A 302 7.07 5.95 3.37
N ILE A 303 7.15 5.23 4.49
CA ILE A 303 6.07 5.17 5.49
C ILE A 303 5.88 6.53 6.16
N ALA A 304 6.96 7.25 6.47
CA ALA A 304 6.88 8.62 6.98
C ALA A 304 6.20 9.58 5.99
N LEU A 305 6.44 9.40 4.68
CA LEU A 305 5.71 10.14 3.65
C LEU A 305 4.22 9.82 3.68
N CYS A 306 3.83 8.55 3.81
CA CYS A 306 2.43 8.16 3.96
C CYS A 306 1.79 8.76 5.23
N ASP A 307 2.51 8.77 6.34
CA ASP A 307 2.06 9.33 7.62
C ASP A 307 1.88 10.85 7.55
N ALA A 308 2.81 11.58 6.92
CA ALA A 308 2.70 13.02 6.68
C ALA A 308 1.52 13.37 5.75
N THR A 309 1.26 12.52 4.75
CA THR A 309 0.06 12.62 3.90
C THR A 309 -1.21 12.50 4.75
N ALA A 310 -1.30 11.46 5.58
CA ALA A 310 -2.45 11.24 6.46
C ALA A 310 -2.63 12.39 7.47
N ALA A 311 -1.54 12.93 8.02
CA ALA A 311 -1.55 13.98 9.03
C ALA A 311 -2.30 15.22 8.55
N SER A 312 -2.16 15.58 7.26
CA SER A 312 -2.87 16.72 6.65
C SER A 312 -4.39 16.57 6.64
N PHE A 313 -4.90 15.35 6.83
CA PHE A 313 -6.32 15.04 6.92
C PHE A 313 -6.76 14.70 8.36
N GLY A 314 -5.91 15.00 9.36
CA GLY A 314 -6.21 14.77 10.77
C GLY A 314 -6.01 13.33 11.24
N LEU A 315 -5.30 12.50 10.47
CA LEU A 315 -5.04 11.09 10.77
C LEU A 315 -3.53 10.84 10.90
N GLY A 316 -3.09 9.91 11.74
CA GLY A 316 -1.66 9.62 11.88
C GLY A 316 -0.84 10.79 12.45
N GLY A 317 0.43 10.88 12.05
CA GLY A 317 1.44 11.80 12.58
C GLY A 317 2.33 11.17 13.65
N GLN A 318 1.85 10.11 14.32
CA GLN A 318 2.63 9.42 15.35
C GLN A 318 3.90 8.77 14.80
N PHE A 319 3.92 8.31 13.54
CA PHE A 319 5.10 7.66 12.97
C PHE A 319 6.22 8.68 12.76
N ASN A 320 5.92 9.84 12.16
CA ASN A 320 6.89 10.92 12.01
C ASN A 320 7.38 11.44 13.37
N SER A 321 6.50 11.55 14.37
CA SER A 321 6.88 11.97 15.72
C SER A 321 7.90 11.01 16.34
N GLU A 322 7.62 9.71 16.36
CA GLU A 322 8.54 8.71 16.93
C GLU A 322 9.86 8.66 16.17
N LEU A 323 9.83 8.79 14.84
CA LEU A 323 11.04 8.77 14.02
C LEU A 323 11.89 10.04 14.22
N LYS A 324 11.25 11.21 14.40
CA LYS A 324 11.91 12.46 14.77
C LYS A 324 12.64 12.32 16.11
N ASP A 325 11.96 11.79 17.13
CA ASP A 325 12.53 11.64 18.47
C ASP A 325 13.75 10.71 18.48
N ILE A 326 13.77 9.70 17.60
CA ILE A 326 14.91 8.79 17.41
C ILE A 326 16.07 9.46 16.65
N MET A 327 15.78 10.18 15.57
CA MET A 327 16.80 10.67 14.65
C MET A 327 17.41 12.01 15.05
N GLY A 328 16.66 12.84 15.75
CA GLY A 328 17.07 14.21 16.10
C GLY A 328 16.09 14.85 17.07
N PRO A 329 16.09 14.46 18.36
CA PRO A 329 15.14 14.99 19.35
C PRO A 329 15.27 16.51 19.53
N GLU A 330 16.49 17.05 19.39
CA GLU A 330 16.78 18.48 19.47
C GLU A 330 16.52 19.23 18.15
N ASP A 331 16.30 18.53 17.04
CA ASP A 331 16.02 19.15 15.75
C ASP A 331 14.55 19.58 15.69
N ALA A 332 14.31 20.88 15.90
CA ALA A 332 12.98 21.46 15.82
C ALA A 332 12.30 21.23 14.46
N SER A 333 13.07 21.11 13.36
CA SER A 333 12.58 21.01 11.99
C SER A 333 12.21 19.59 11.54
N SER A 334 12.73 18.56 12.23
CA SER A 334 12.80 17.15 11.79
C SER A 334 13.52 16.88 10.45
N ILE A 335 13.75 17.89 9.60
CA ILE A 335 14.30 17.74 8.25
C ILE A 335 15.69 17.10 8.27
N SER A 336 16.56 17.47 9.22
CA SER A 336 17.95 17.01 9.23
C SER A 336 18.05 15.51 9.50
N GLY A 337 17.31 15.02 10.50
CA GLY A 337 17.26 13.60 10.83
C GLY A 337 16.72 12.74 9.68
N PHE A 338 15.67 13.22 9.00
CA PHE A 338 15.10 12.55 7.84
C PHE A 338 16.03 12.56 6.62
N ASP A 339 16.75 13.66 6.39
CA ASP A 339 17.76 13.74 5.33
C ASP A 339 18.91 12.75 5.57
N VAL A 340 19.30 12.50 6.83
CA VAL A 340 20.26 11.45 7.18
C VAL A 340 19.73 10.06 6.79
N LEU A 341 18.48 9.73 7.13
CA LEU A 341 17.86 8.45 6.77
C LEU A 341 17.81 8.24 5.25
N HIS A 342 17.32 9.26 4.53
CA HIS A 342 17.22 9.20 3.08
C HIS A 342 18.60 8.98 2.46
N ARG A 343 19.59 9.80 2.83
CA ARG A 343 20.96 9.69 2.31
C ARG A 343 21.61 8.35 2.60
N TYR A 344 21.42 7.82 3.82
CA TYR A 344 21.96 6.53 4.21
C TYR A 344 21.46 5.39 3.31
N SER A 345 20.18 5.44 2.93
CA SER A 345 19.56 4.43 2.06
C SER A 345 19.85 4.58 0.56
N ASN A 346 20.68 5.54 0.12
CA ASN A 346 20.89 5.82 -1.32
C ASN A 346 21.61 4.69 -2.06
N SER A 347 22.43 3.91 -1.37
CA SER A 347 23.14 2.78 -1.96
C SER A 347 22.26 1.53 -2.14
N LEU A 348 20.99 1.55 -1.71
CA LEU A 348 20.09 0.39 -1.71
C LEU A 348 20.09 -0.38 -3.03
N TYR A 349 19.83 0.30 -4.15
CA TYR A 349 19.68 -0.38 -5.44
C TYR A 349 21.02 -0.97 -5.92
N ARG A 350 22.10 -0.21 -5.82
CA ARG A 350 23.46 -0.73 -6.11
C ARG A 350 23.82 -1.92 -5.23
N SER A 351 23.43 -1.88 -3.95
CA SER A 351 23.66 -2.97 -3.01
C SER A 351 22.82 -4.22 -3.32
N MET A 352 21.61 -4.06 -3.85
CA MET A 352 20.71 -5.16 -4.19
C MET A 352 21.19 -5.91 -5.44
N TRP A 353 21.59 -5.19 -6.49
CA TRP A 353 21.94 -5.79 -7.78
C TRP A 353 23.44 -5.92 -8.03
N GLY A 354 24.29 -5.27 -7.23
CA GLY A 354 25.75 -5.37 -7.35
C GLY A 354 26.24 -5.03 -8.76
N GLU A 355 27.06 -5.92 -9.33
CA GLU A 355 27.58 -5.78 -10.71
C GLU A 355 26.48 -5.87 -11.78
N ALA A 356 25.31 -6.45 -11.47
CA ALA A 356 24.18 -6.52 -12.38
C ALA A 356 23.35 -5.22 -12.40
N TYR A 357 23.70 -4.21 -11.59
CA TYR A 357 23.02 -2.92 -11.60
C TYR A 357 23.48 -2.07 -12.80
N PRO A 358 22.58 -1.66 -13.72
CA PRO A 358 23.00 -0.92 -14.91
C PRO A 358 23.63 0.42 -14.56
N GLN A 359 24.73 0.76 -15.25
CA GLN A 359 25.43 2.03 -15.04
C GLN A 359 24.52 3.25 -15.30
N VAL A 360 23.61 3.16 -16.26
CA VAL A 360 22.61 4.20 -16.54
C VAL A 360 21.67 4.43 -15.35
N GLU A 361 21.26 3.38 -14.65
CA GLU A 361 20.42 3.48 -13.45
C GLU A 361 21.19 4.05 -12.26
N MET A 362 22.50 3.75 -12.19
CA MET A 362 23.37 4.31 -11.16
C MET A 362 23.59 5.81 -11.33
N LEU A 363 23.75 6.29 -12.56
CA LEU A 363 23.86 7.73 -12.84
C LEU A 363 22.51 8.43 -12.60
N ASP A 364 21.41 7.84 -13.04
CA ASP A 364 20.05 8.35 -12.77
C ASP A 364 19.78 8.51 -11.26
N ASP A 365 20.26 7.60 -10.41
CA ASP A 365 20.14 7.72 -8.95
C ASP A 365 20.87 8.96 -8.41
N VAL A 366 22.04 9.30 -8.96
CA VAL A 366 22.81 10.47 -8.55
C VAL A 366 22.10 11.75 -9.00
N GLU A 367 21.65 11.79 -10.25
CA GLU A 367 20.94 12.95 -10.83
C GLU A 367 19.63 13.25 -10.09
N ASN A 368 18.91 12.22 -9.64
CA ASN A 368 17.65 12.40 -8.93
C ASN A 368 17.81 12.54 -7.42
N ARG A 369 19.03 12.45 -6.87
CA ARG A 369 19.24 12.43 -5.41
C ARG A 369 18.65 13.68 -4.73
N ASP A 370 18.95 14.85 -5.26
CA ASP A 370 18.63 16.11 -4.59
C ASP A 370 17.13 16.43 -4.70
N ILE A 371 16.45 16.04 -5.79
CA ILE A 371 14.99 16.19 -5.91
C ILE A 371 14.21 15.24 -4.98
N PHE A 372 14.74 14.06 -4.67
CA PHE A 372 14.15 13.18 -3.64
C PHE A 372 14.42 13.68 -2.22
N ALA A 373 15.59 14.28 -1.97
CA ALA A 373 15.86 14.95 -0.70
C ALA A 373 14.91 16.14 -0.50
N PHE A 374 14.64 16.91 -1.56
CA PHE A 374 13.64 17.96 -1.56
C PHE A 374 12.22 17.44 -1.26
N LEU A 375 11.82 16.31 -1.87
CA LEU A 375 10.56 15.65 -1.55
C LEU A 375 10.46 15.31 -0.06
N CYS A 376 11.50 14.71 0.50
CA CYS A 376 11.53 14.36 1.93
C CYS A 376 11.36 15.60 2.81
N ALA A 377 12.10 16.67 2.53
CA ALA A 377 11.99 17.93 3.26
C ALA A 377 10.59 18.56 3.14
N SER A 378 10.01 18.56 1.94
CA SER A 378 8.65 19.07 1.68
C SER A 378 7.57 18.28 2.42
N MET A 379 7.76 16.97 2.56
CA MET A 379 6.84 16.10 3.30
C MET A 379 6.98 16.27 4.81
N GLN A 380 8.18 16.57 5.32
CA GLN A 380 8.35 17.00 6.71
C GLN A 380 7.66 18.35 6.96
N LEU A 381 7.80 19.34 6.07
CA LEU A 381 7.06 20.59 6.15
C LEU A 381 5.54 20.36 6.16
N ARG A 382 5.03 19.47 5.29
CA ARG A 382 3.62 19.05 5.28
C ARG A 382 3.18 18.48 6.64
N SER A 383 4.00 17.63 7.26
CA SER A 383 3.72 17.09 8.61
C SER A 383 3.70 18.17 9.67
N MET A 384 4.70 19.07 9.68
CA MET A 384 4.78 20.17 10.65
C MET A 384 3.58 21.11 10.55
N VAL A 385 3.17 21.46 9.33
CA VAL A 385 1.99 22.30 9.08
C VAL A 385 0.71 21.59 9.52
N ALA A 386 0.60 20.29 9.28
CA ALA A 386 -0.53 19.49 9.75
C ALA A 386 -0.63 19.45 11.28
N ASP A 387 0.50 19.39 11.99
CA ASP A 387 0.51 19.45 13.45
C ASP A 387 0.18 20.86 13.96
N LEU A 388 0.70 21.92 13.32
CA LEU A 388 0.31 23.29 13.63
C LEU A 388 -1.20 23.53 13.48
N ALA A 389 -1.81 22.97 12.43
CA ALA A 389 -3.23 23.16 12.14
C ALA A 389 -4.17 22.59 13.21
N LYS A 390 -3.67 21.70 14.08
CA LYS A 390 -4.42 21.11 15.22
C LYS A 390 -4.40 22.00 16.47
N LEU A 391 -3.53 23.01 16.51
CA LEU A 391 -3.26 23.80 17.71
C LEU A 391 -4.20 25.01 17.80
N GLY A 392 -4.47 25.44 19.04
CA GLY A 392 -5.09 26.74 19.31
C GLY A 392 -4.11 27.89 19.09
N ALA A 393 -4.63 29.11 19.00
CA ALA A 393 -3.86 30.30 18.62
C ALA A 393 -2.58 30.54 19.44
N ASP A 394 -2.61 30.32 20.76
CA ASP A 394 -1.44 30.58 21.62
C ASP A 394 -0.30 29.58 21.41
N GLU A 395 -0.61 28.29 21.37
CA GLU A 395 0.38 27.23 21.09
C GLU A 395 0.88 27.32 19.63
N LEU A 396 0.02 27.72 18.69
CA LEU A 396 0.42 27.99 17.31
C LEU A 396 1.49 29.09 17.26
N LYS A 397 1.29 30.22 17.95
CA LYS A 397 2.29 31.32 18.01
C LYS A 397 3.62 30.85 18.58
N LEU A 398 3.58 29.95 19.57
CA LEU A 398 4.79 29.39 20.18
C LEU A 398 5.57 28.50 19.20
N ARG A 399 4.86 27.68 18.40
CA ARG A 399 5.45 26.68 17.49
C ARG A 399 5.80 27.24 16.10
N LEU A 400 5.13 28.31 15.66
CA LEU A 400 5.29 28.91 14.34
C LEU A 400 6.76 29.24 13.96
N PRO A 401 7.60 29.83 14.83
CA PRO A 401 8.97 30.17 14.46
C PRO A 401 9.82 28.97 14.00
N ALA A 402 9.57 27.78 14.56
CA ALA A 402 10.28 26.56 14.14
C ALA A 402 9.88 26.13 12.72
N VAL A 403 8.60 26.27 12.37
CA VAL A 403 8.09 25.97 11.03
C VAL A 403 8.60 26.99 10.01
N GLU A 404 8.62 28.28 10.35
CA GLU A 404 9.21 29.32 9.49
C GLU A 404 10.72 29.10 9.25
N ALA A 405 11.45 28.69 10.28
CA ALA A 405 12.86 28.34 10.16
C ALA A 405 13.06 27.12 9.24
N ALA A 406 12.20 26.11 9.33
CA ALA A 406 12.23 24.94 8.45
C ALA A 406 11.95 25.31 6.99
N PHE A 407 10.96 26.16 6.71
CA PHE A 407 10.73 26.67 5.34
C PHE A 407 11.95 27.44 4.81
N ARG A 408 12.53 28.32 5.63
CA ARG A 408 13.75 29.06 5.24
C ARG A 408 14.91 28.12 4.95
N GLN A 409 15.08 27.06 5.73
CA GLN A 409 16.11 26.06 5.48
C GLN A 409 15.93 25.38 4.12
N VAL A 410 14.70 25.06 3.73
CA VAL A 410 14.39 24.49 2.41
C VAL A 410 14.62 25.50 1.29
N ASP A 411 14.17 26.75 1.45
CA ASP A 411 14.41 27.83 0.49
C ASP A 411 15.92 28.03 0.23
N LEU A 412 16.74 28.05 1.29
CA LEU A 412 18.19 28.22 1.17
C LEU A 412 18.89 27.00 0.57
N ARG A 413 18.46 25.78 0.91
CA ARG A 413 19.12 24.54 0.47
C ARG A 413 18.77 24.17 -0.97
N TYR A 414 17.56 24.49 -1.42
CA TYR A 414 17.02 24.03 -2.69
C TYR A 414 16.58 25.16 -3.63
N GLY A 415 17.04 26.39 -3.38
CA GLY A 415 16.72 27.56 -4.20
C GLY A 415 16.95 27.35 -5.70
N GLU A 416 18.07 26.72 -6.08
CA GLU A 416 18.37 26.42 -7.49
C GLU A 416 17.34 25.45 -8.12
N LEU A 417 16.86 24.44 -7.38
CA LEU A 417 15.80 23.54 -7.88
C LEU A 417 14.47 24.27 -8.05
N LEU A 418 14.15 25.21 -7.15
CA LEU A 418 12.94 26.03 -7.24
C LEU A 418 13.01 26.99 -8.44
N GLU A 419 14.17 27.60 -8.69
CA GLU A 419 14.42 28.47 -9.85
C GLU A 419 14.33 27.70 -11.17
N VAL A 420 14.98 26.53 -11.26
CA VAL A 420 14.85 25.65 -12.42
C VAL A 420 13.39 25.27 -12.65
N ALA A 421 12.64 24.98 -11.60
CA ALA A 421 11.22 24.64 -11.72
C ALA A 421 10.36 25.80 -12.24
N SER A 422 10.67 27.05 -11.87
CA SER A 422 9.95 28.22 -12.39
C SER A 422 10.25 28.49 -13.87
N ASP A 423 11.46 28.15 -14.34
CA ASP A 423 11.88 28.38 -15.73
C ASP A 423 11.59 27.19 -16.66
N LEU A 424 11.13 26.06 -16.12
CA LEU A 424 10.81 24.88 -16.91
C LEU A 424 9.71 25.17 -17.93
N SER A 425 10.05 25.02 -19.22
CA SER A 425 9.10 25.21 -20.31
C SER A 425 8.14 24.04 -20.49
N LEU A 426 6.94 24.34 -21.00
CA LEU A 426 5.97 23.33 -21.43
C LEU A 426 6.50 22.44 -22.57
N SER A 427 7.51 22.89 -23.34
CA SER A 427 8.16 22.10 -24.39
C SER A 427 9.20 21.11 -23.86
N THR A 428 9.70 21.29 -22.63
CA THR A 428 10.70 20.38 -22.04
C THR A 428 10.08 19.00 -21.84
N ASP A 429 10.67 17.98 -22.47
CA ASP A 429 10.18 16.60 -22.44
C ASP A 429 10.34 15.95 -21.04
N ASN A 430 9.48 14.97 -20.74
CA ASN A 430 9.50 14.14 -19.54
C ASN A 430 10.31 12.85 -19.69
N SER A 431 10.99 12.63 -20.82
CA SER A 431 11.91 11.49 -20.99
C SER A 431 13.02 11.47 -19.94
N HIS A 432 13.46 12.65 -19.49
CA HIS A 432 14.38 12.76 -18.36
C HIS A 432 13.64 12.68 -17.03
N ARG A 433 13.94 11.65 -16.25
CA ARG A 433 13.25 11.34 -14.99
C ARG A 433 13.23 12.51 -14.00
N LEU A 434 14.32 13.27 -13.94
CA LEU A 434 14.42 14.48 -13.10
C LEU A 434 13.29 15.48 -13.39
N VAL A 435 12.97 15.73 -14.65
CA VAL A 435 11.92 16.69 -15.06
C VAL A 435 10.54 16.22 -14.55
N ALA A 436 10.25 14.92 -14.68
CA ALA A 436 9.02 14.34 -14.15
C ALA A 436 8.93 14.46 -12.62
N ASN A 437 10.06 14.31 -11.90
CA ASN A 437 10.12 14.46 -10.46
C ASN A 437 10.00 15.93 -10.01
N ILE A 438 10.59 16.87 -10.73
CA ILE A 438 10.43 18.32 -10.47
C ILE A 438 8.95 18.68 -10.56
N ARG A 439 8.28 18.27 -11.65
CA ARG A 439 6.84 18.51 -11.87
C ARG A 439 5.95 17.87 -10.79
N ALA A 440 6.38 16.76 -10.19
CA ALA A 440 5.63 16.06 -9.16
C ALA A 440 5.88 16.60 -7.75
N PHE A 441 7.12 16.96 -7.40
CA PHE A 441 7.53 17.20 -6.01
C PHE A 441 7.58 18.68 -5.64
N ILE A 442 7.95 19.58 -6.55
CA ILE A 442 7.94 21.03 -6.28
C ILE A 442 6.55 21.55 -5.90
N PRO A 443 5.44 21.08 -6.52
CA PRO A 443 4.11 21.50 -6.10
C PRO A 443 3.75 21.16 -4.64
N ILE A 444 4.34 20.10 -4.06
CA ILE A 444 4.10 19.72 -2.65
C ILE A 444 4.62 20.81 -1.71
N TYR A 445 5.78 21.40 -2.01
CA TYR A 445 6.34 22.50 -1.24
C TYR A 445 5.45 23.75 -1.26
N HIS A 446 5.02 24.15 -2.46
CA HIS A 446 4.12 25.30 -2.60
C HIS A 446 2.78 25.06 -1.91
N ALA A 447 2.23 23.85 -1.99
CA ALA A 447 1.00 23.48 -1.31
C ALA A 447 1.16 23.52 0.22
N ALA A 448 2.31 23.12 0.77
CA ALA A 448 2.60 23.25 2.19
C ALA A 448 2.64 24.72 2.66
N LYS A 449 3.18 25.65 1.84
CA LYS A 449 3.12 27.10 2.13
C LYS A 449 1.67 27.63 2.12
N LEU A 450 0.85 27.19 1.17
CA LEU A 450 -0.57 27.54 1.13
C LEU A 450 -1.33 27.00 2.34
N GLU A 451 -1.11 25.75 2.75
CA GLU A 451 -1.71 25.19 3.96
C GLU A 451 -1.30 25.92 5.24
N LEU A 452 -0.02 26.32 5.35
CA LEU A 452 0.43 27.15 6.47
C LEU A 452 -0.36 28.46 6.53
N LEU A 453 -0.51 29.14 5.39
CA LEU A 453 -1.28 30.37 5.30
C LEU A 453 -2.74 30.17 5.72
N ARG A 454 -3.36 29.05 5.34
CA ARG A 454 -4.72 28.69 5.76
C ARG A 454 -4.82 28.52 7.28
N ALA A 455 -3.88 27.79 7.88
CA ALA A 455 -3.84 27.59 9.34
C ALA A 455 -3.68 28.92 10.10
N LEU A 456 -2.87 29.83 9.56
CA LEU A 456 -2.64 31.17 10.12
C LEU A 456 -3.88 32.07 10.02
N ARG A 457 -4.54 32.12 8.84
CA ARG A 457 -5.78 32.89 8.64
C ARG A 457 -6.88 32.46 9.60
N ARG A 458 -7.07 31.14 9.78
CA ARG A 458 -8.06 30.58 10.71
C ARG A 458 -7.90 31.05 12.16
N ASN A 459 -6.67 31.34 12.57
CA ASN A 459 -6.34 31.75 13.93
C ASN A 459 -6.08 33.27 14.06
N GLY A 460 -6.21 34.05 12.97
CA GLY A 460 -5.91 35.48 12.95
C GLY A 460 -4.45 35.80 13.26
N ILE A 461 -3.51 34.92 12.87
CA ILE A 461 -2.08 35.07 13.12
C ILE A 461 -1.37 35.44 11.83
N THR A 462 -0.36 36.32 11.93
CA THR A 462 0.48 36.72 10.79
C THR A 462 1.84 36.05 10.89
N ALA A 463 2.32 35.47 9.79
CA ALA A 463 3.69 34.98 9.66
C ALA A 463 4.69 36.14 9.50
N LYS A 464 5.92 35.92 9.96
CA LYS A 464 7.08 36.77 9.61
C LYS A 464 7.55 36.49 8.18
N MET A 465 7.39 35.25 7.72
CA MET A 465 7.68 34.87 6.34
C MET A 465 6.60 35.41 5.41
N GLU A 466 7.01 36.05 4.32
CA GLU A 466 6.09 36.46 3.26
C GLU A 466 5.61 35.23 2.47
N ILE A 467 4.29 35.05 2.38
CA ILE A 467 3.65 34.00 1.58
C ILE A 467 2.74 34.71 0.59
N VAL A 468 3.09 34.65 -0.70
CA VAL A 468 2.32 35.25 -1.80
C VAL A 468 1.46 34.15 -2.45
N PRO A 469 0.14 34.08 -2.16
CA PRO A 469 -0.69 32.95 -2.59
C PRO A 469 -0.73 32.77 -4.09
N GLU A 470 -0.84 33.88 -4.84
CA GLU A 470 -0.96 33.88 -6.29
C GLU A 470 0.27 33.28 -6.97
N ALA A 471 1.46 33.55 -6.44
CA ALA A 471 2.72 32.99 -6.95
C ALA A 471 2.79 31.47 -6.74
N HIS A 472 2.40 30.99 -5.56
CA HIS A 472 2.37 29.55 -5.26
C HIS A 472 1.28 28.81 -6.04
N ILE A 473 0.12 29.42 -6.22
CA ILE A 473 -0.96 28.88 -7.07
C ILE A 473 -0.48 28.76 -8.52
N ALA A 474 0.14 29.79 -9.08
CA ALA A 474 0.66 29.78 -10.44
C ALA A 474 1.69 28.66 -10.62
N ALA A 475 2.68 28.56 -9.72
CA ALA A 475 3.70 27.51 -9.78
C ALA A 475 3.11 26.09 -9.75
N ILE A 476 2.12 25.83 -8.90
CA ILE A 476 1.45 24.52 -8.84
C ILE A 476 0.69 24.23 -10.14
N VAL A 477 -0.10 25.19 -10.63
CA VAL A 477 -0.94 25.02 -11.83
C VAL A 477 -0.06 24.82 -13.07
N ASP A 478 0.99 25.61 -13.23
CA ASP A 478 1.89 25.52 -14.37
C ASP A 478 2.59 24.15 -14.43
N LEU A 479 3.19 23.71 -13.32
CA LEU A 479 3.83 22.39 -13.24
C LEU A 479 2.83 21.24 -13.43
N ALA A 480 1.61 21.37 -12.93
CA ALA A 480 0.56 20.37 -13.12
C ALA A 480 0.06 20.29 -14.57
N ILE A 481 -0.08 21.43 -15.26
CA ILE A 481 -0.38 21.47 -16.70
C ILE A 481 0.73 20.79 -17.50
N GLN A 482 1.99 21.04 -17.14
CA GLN A 482 3.11 20.37 -17.77
C GLN A 482 3.09 18.85 -17.51
N ALA A 483 2.81 18.42 -16.28
CA ALA A 483 2.67 17.01 -15.95
C ALA A 483 1.54 16.34 -16.75
N ASP A 484 0.37 17.00 -16.88
CA ASP A 484 -0.77 16.51 -17.66
C ASP A 484 -0.44 16.43 -19.15
N LYS A 485 0.22 17.43 -19.73
CA LYS A 485 0.62 17.41 -21.15
C LYS A 485 1.48 16.19 -21.50
N HIS A 486 2.42 15.84 -20.62
CA HIS A 486 3.47 14.87 -20.93
C HIS A 486 3.22 13.48 -20.37
N GLN A 487 2.42 13.34 -19.29
CA GLN A 487 2.11 12.06 -18.64
C GLN A 487 0.59 11.84 -18.44
N GLY A 488 -0.25 12.76 -18.90
CA GLY A 488 -1.70 12.68 -18.76
C GLY A 488 -2.14 12.55 -17.31
N VAL A 489 -3.17 11.73 -17.10
CA VAL A 489 -3.77 11.50 -15.77
C VAL A 489 -2.73 10.99 -14.76
N GLU A 490 -1.77 10.17 -15.18
CA GLU A 490 -0.75 9.64 -14.28
C GLU A 490 0.20 10.72 -13.75
N GLY A 491 0.50 11.73 -14.57
CA GLY A 491 1.21 12.93 -14.13
C GLY A 491 0.39 13.70 -13.10
N THR A 492 -0.90 13.90 -13.37
CA THR A 492 -1.79 14.65 -12.46
C THR A 492 -2.04 13.96 -11.12
N ILE A 493 -2.04 12.61 -11.07
CA ILE A 493 -2.18 11.85 -9.81
C ILE A 493 -1.08 12.21 -8.81
N ARG A 494 0.16 12.41 -9.29
CA ARG A 494 1.30 12.75 -8.43
C ARG A 494 1.22 14.16 -7.84
N VAL A 495 0.41 15.02 -8.45
CA VAL A 495 0.16 16.39 -7.99
C VAL A 495 -1.27 16.58 -7.49
N ALA A 496 -1.98 15.50 -7.16
CA ALA A 496 -3.38 15.55 -6.74
C ALA A 496 -3.57 16.40 -5.48
N TRP A 497 -2.77 16.18 -4.43
CA TRP A 497 -2.86 16.98 -3.20
C TRP A 497 -2.56 18.47 -3.43
N PRO A 498 -1.47 18.86 -4.13
CA PRO A 498 -1.27 20.26 -4.49
C PRO A 498 -2.43 20.90 -5.26
N LEU A 499 -3.00 20.19 -6.24
CA LEU A 499 -4.17 20.66 -6.97
C LEU A 499 -5.41 20.79 -6.08
N PHE A 500 -5.59 19.89 -5.12
CA PHE A 500 -6.66 19.99 -4.12
C PHE A 500 -6.52 21.27 -3.29
N VAL A 501 -5.32 21.56 -2.79
CA VAL A 501 -5.05 22.81 -2.05
C VAL A 501 -5.31 24.03 -2.91
N VAL A 502 -4.87 24.04 -4.17
CA VAL A 502 -5.17 25.14 -5.10
C VAL A 502 -6.66 25.31 -5.34
N ALA A 503 -7.43 24.23 -5.47
CA ALA A 503 -8.88 24.32 -5.66
C ALA A 503 -9.60 25.00 -4.49
N LEU A 504 -9.06 24.86 -3.27
CA LEU A 504 -9.60 25.49 -2.07
C LEU A 504 -9.16 26.95 -1.92
N GLU A 505 -7.98 27.32 -2.42
CA GLU A 505 -7.41 28.66 -2.25
C GLU A 505 -7.62 29.61 -3.43
N THR A 506 -7.81 29.09 -4.65
CA THR A 506 -7.89 29.94 -5.83
C THR A 506 -9.26 30.58 -6.01
N ASN A 507 -9.28 31.87 -6.36
CA ASN A 507 -10.49 32.59 -6.78
C ASN A 507 -10.79 32.45 -8.29
N SER A 508 -9.89 31.81 -9.06
CA SER A 508 -10.07 31.63 -10.50
C SER A 508 -11.05 30.49 -10.80
N VAL A 509 -12.23 30.84 -11.31
CA VAL A 509 -13.24 29.87 -11.78
C VAL A 509 -12.68 28.96 -12.88
N VAL A 510 -11.75 29.45 -13.69
CA VAL A 510 -11.08 28.67 -14.74
C VAL A 510 -10.19 27.60 -14.12
N HIS A 511 -9.38 27.95 -13.12
CA HIS A 511 -8.55 26.98 -12.39
C HIS A 511 -9.41 25.94 -11.69
N GLN A 512 -10.45 26.37 -10.96
CA GLN A 512 -11.37 25.47 -10.27
C GLN A 512 -12.01 24.47 -11.22
N ARG A 513 -12.50 24.93 -12.39
CA ARG A 513 -13.11 24.04 -13.41
C ARG A 513 -12.10 23.06 -13.99
N TRP A 514 -10.89 23.51 -14.30
CA TRP A 514 -9.84 22.63 -14.82
C TRP A 514 -9.45 21.57 -13.79
N ILE A 515 -9.23 21.96 -12.53
CA ILE A 515 -8.90 21.04 -11.43
C ILE A 515 -10.01 20.01 -11.20
N LEU A 516 -11.28 20.44 -11.16
CA LEU A 516 -12.42 19.52 -11.05
C LEU A 516 -12.43 18.48 -12.17
N SER A 517 -12.13 18.89 -13.40
CA SER A 517 -12.04 17.95 -14.54
C SER A 517 -10.89 16.94 -14.37
N ARG A 518 -9.74 17.36 -13.81
CA ARG A 518 -8.62 16.45 -13.53
C ARG A 518 -9.00 15.46 -12.42
N PHE A 519 -9.63 15.93 -11.34
CA PHE A 519 -10.13 15.06 -10.27
C PHE A 519 -11.16 14.03 -10.75
N GLN A 520 -12.04 14.44 -11.67
CA GLN A 520 -12.96 13.50 -12.32
C GLN A 520 -12.20 12.41 -13.10
N ALA A 521 -11.19 12.77 -13.90
CA ALA A 521 -10.38 11.81 -14.64
C ALA A 521 -9.59 10.85 -13.71
N MET A 522 -9.03 11.41 -12.63
CA MET A 522 -8.28 10.67 -11.61
C MET A 522 -9.15 9.70 -10.78
N SER A 523 -10.47 9.92 -10.72
CA SER A 523 -11.40 9.09 -9.94
C SER A 523 -11.41 7.62 -10.37
N SER A 524 -10.99 7.31 -11.60
CA SER A 524 -10.84 5.95 -12.13
C SER A 524 -9.62 5.19 -11.61
N TYR A 525 -8.72 5.85 -10.85
CA TYR A 525 -7.48 5.25 -10.32
C TYR A 525 -7.52 5.03 -8.81
N SER A 526 -8.39 5.73 -8.08
CA SER A 526 -8.42 5.70 -6.61
C SER A 526 -9.81 6.08 -6.10
N ARG A 527 -10.29 5.34 -5.10
CA ARG A 527 -11.53 5.65 -4.38
C ARG A 527 -11.40 6.95 -3.58
N ASN A 528 -10.23 7.22 -3.03
CA ASN A 528 -10.00 8.48 -2.30
C ASN A 528 -9.91 9.69 -3.25
N LEU A 529 -9.42 9.53 -4.48
CA LEU A 529 -9.48 10.60 -5.49
C LEU A 529 -10.92 10.86 -5.94
N GLU A 530 -11.76 9.83 -6.02
CA GLU A 530 -13.20 9.97 -6.28
C GLU A 530 -13.93 10.70 -5.14
N ARG A 531 -13.63 10.36 -3.88
CA ARG A 531 -14.15 11.10 -2.71
C ARG A 531 -13.68 12.55 -2.71
N ALA A 532 -12.41 12.81 -3.00
CA ALA A 532 -11.87 14.17 -3.11
C ALA A 532 -12.56 14.97 -4.23
N HIS A 533 -12.83 14.34 -5.39
CA HIS A 533 -13.60 14.96 -6.47
C HIS A 533 -15.00 15.37 -6.00
N ARG A 534 -15.70 14.46 -5.31
CA ARG A 534 -17.04 14.72 -4.77
C ARG A 534 -17.02 15.87 -3.76
N PHE A 535 -16.05 15.86 -2.85
CA PHE A 535 -15.84 16.93 -1.88
C PHE A 535 -15.63 18.29 -2.57
N LEU A 536 -14.73 18.36 -3.55
CA LEU A 536 -14.48 19.61 -4.28
C LEU A 536 -15.73 20.08 -5.03
N LYS A 537 -16.50 19.17 -5.63
CA LYS A 537 -17.73 19.51 -6.34
C LYS A 537 -18.79 20.10 -5.40
N GLU A 538 -18.96 19.51 -4.22
CA GLU A 538 -19.86 20.02 -3.18
C GLU A 538 -19.38 21.37 -2.67
N HIS A 539 -18.12 21.47 -2.25
CA HIS A 539 -17.52 22.70 -1.71
C HIS A 539 -17.59 23.89 -2.67
N LEU A 540 -17.20 23.67 -3.93
CA LEU A 540 -17.22 24.72 -4.96
C LEU A 540 -18.64 25.09 -5.43
N GLY A 541 -19.63 24.25 -5.13
CA GLY A 541 -21.05 24.56 -5.33
C GLY A 541 -21.68 25.41 -4.23
N MET A 542 -21.03 25.55 -3.06
CA MET A 542 -21.57 26.31 -1.92
C MET A 542 -21.37 27.82 -2.08
N PRO A 543 -22.27 28.67 -1.52
CA PRO A 543 -22.04 30.10 -1.35
C PRO A 543 -20.76 30.36 -0.54
N LEU A 544 -20.00 31.42 -0.88
CA LEU A 544 -18.71 31.74 -0.26
C LEU A 544 -18.79 31.81 1.27
N GLU A 545 -19.85 32.42 1.80
CA GLU A 545 -20.11 32.57 3.24
C GLU A 545 -20.19 31.24 4.00
N LYS A 546 -20.57 30.14 3.33
CA LYS A 546 -20.67 28.81 3.94
C LYS A 546 -19.41 27.96 3.76
N ARG A 547 -18.44 28.42 2.96
CA ARG A 547 -17.22 27.66 2.68
C ARG A 547 -16.23 27.70 3.83
N GLU A 548 -16.15 28.82 4.55
CA GLU A 548 -15.20 29.00 5.66
C GLU A 548 -15.50 28.07 6.85
N ASP A 549 -16.78 27.86 7.17
CA ASP A 549 -17.23 26.94 8.22
C ASP A 549 -17.04 25.45 7.86
N TRP A 550 -17.13 25.12 6.56
CA TRP A 550 -17.13 23.73 6.07
C TRP A 550 -15.73 23.09 6.03
N LEU A 551 -14.67 23.89 6.18
CA LEU A 551 -13.27 23.47 6.05
C LEU A 551 -12.67 22.85 7.33
N GLN A 552 -13.47 22.67 8.38
CA GLN A 552 -13.03 22.11 9.66
C GLN A 552 -12.80 20.59 9.62
N SER A 553 -13.38 19.89 8.65
CA SER A 553 -13.07 18.47 8.41
C SER A 553 -13.06 18.19 6.92
N CYS A 554 -12.01 17.52 6.41
CA CYS A 554 -11.99 16.98 5.05
C CYS A 554 -12.89 15.74 4.97
N SER A 555 -14.16 15.90 5.37
CA SER A 555 -15.18 14.87 5.36
C SER A 555 -16.30 15.28 4.39
N LEU A 556 -16.86 14.28 3.74
CA LEU A 556 -18.03 14.40 2.89
C LEU A 556 -19.28 14.58 3.76
N ALA A 557 -20.38 15.07 3.17
CA ALA A 557 -21.65 15.24 3.89
C ALA A 557 -22.20 13.93 4.50
N ASN A 558 -21.79 12.77 3.98
CA ASN A 558 -22.15 11.44 4.48
C ASN A 558 -21.20 10.93 5.60
N GLY A 559 -20.24 11.74 6.05
CA GLY A 559 -19.25 11.40 7.06
C GLY A 559 -18.03 10.62 6.55
N GLU A 560 -17.94 10.33 5.25
CA GLU A 560 -16.75 9.67 4.68
C GLU A 560 -15.55 10.64 4.67
N ILE A 561 -14.39 10.14 5.08
CA ILE A 561 -13.08 10.80 5.01
C ILE A 561 -12.31 10.26 3.80
N PHE A 562 -11.39 11.05 3.28
CA PHE A 562 -10.43 10.65 2.25
C PHE A 562 -9.03 11.18 2.57
N VAL A 563 -8.01 10.54 2.01
CA VAL A 563 -6.60 10.93 2.13
C VAL A 563 -5.96 10.88 0.75
N ILE A 564 -5.35 11.99 0.31
CA ILE A 564 -4.73 12.16 -1.02
C ILE A 564 -3.38 12.86 -0.98
#